data_AF-T0RBL2-F1
#
_entry.id   AF-T0RBL2-F1
#
_cell.length_a   1.000
_cell.length_b   1.000
_cell.length_c   1.000
_cell.angle_alpha   90.00
_cell.angle_beta   90.00
_cell.angle_gamma   90.00
#
_symmetry.space_group_name_H-M   'P 1'
#
loop_
_entity.id
_entity.type
_entity.pdbx_description
1 polymer ?
#
loop_
_entity_poly.entity_id
_entity_poly.type
_entity_poly.pdbx_seq_one_letter_code
_entity_poly.pdbx_strand_id
1 'polypeptide(L)'
;MTTQEIYNDIIEKLKAGKRPLVKLSPSECDELREKFLSAANNQNKDELYPLLCILDNTQTFIADLDQAFLCAFEKFQDAQTLVLLLGCMQRHIIEYKAMRGNRLTMDFLNILERGLRHEDAEVLEWTLRTVEAMGSQGIYFKATMKEVKPNMLAVFNKHKKASKQIIEMLEKRWNF
;
A
#
# COMPACT_ATOMS: atom_id res chain seq x y z
N MET A 1 3.20 -24.90 0.05
CA MET A 1 4.55 -24.53 -0.40
C MET A 1 5.16 -23.62 0.66
N THR A 2 6.46 -23.64 0.84
CA THR A 2 7.12 -22.65 1.71
C THR A 2 6.99 -21.27 1.10
N THR A 3 7.04 -20.23 1.93
CA THR A 3 7.09 -18.83 1.46
C THR A 3 8.14 -18.62 0.35
N GLN A 4 9.32 -19.23 0.48
CA GLN A 4 10.41 -19.08 -0.49
C GLN A 4 10.07 -19.74 -1.84
N GLU A 5 9.43 -20.90 -1.83
CA GLU A 5 8.98 -21.57 -3.06
C GLU A 5 7.94 -20.75 -3.80
N ILE A 6 6.98 -20.15 -3.07
CA ILE A 6 5.95 -19.28 -3.64
C ILE A 6 6.59 -18.04 -4.27
N TYR A 7 7.51 -17.40 -3.58
CA TYR A 7 8.25 -16.26 -4.11
C TYR A 7 9.02 -16.62 -5.37
N ASN A 8 9.75 -17.74 -5.37
CA ASN A 8 10.52 -18.17 -6.54
C ASN A 8 9.62 -18.44 -7.76
N ASP A 9 8.48 -19.11 -7.58
CA ASP A 9 7.48 -19.33 -8.65
C ASP A 9 6.95 -18.00 -9.23
N ILE A 10 6.68 -17.02 -8.36
CA ILE A 10 6.28 -15.66 -8.78
C ILE A 10 7.35 -15.03 -9.66
N ILE A 11 8.61 -15.05 -9.21
CA ILE A 11 9.73 -14.45 -9.94
C ILE A 11 9.93 -15.11 -11.30
N GLU A 12 9.83 -16.44 -11.39
CA GLU A 12 9.94 -17.15 -12.67
C GLU A 12 8.84 -16.76 -13.65
N LYS A 13 7.59 -16.64 -13.18
CA LYS A 13 6.47 -16.20 -14.00
C LYS A 13 6.64 -14.76 -14.48
N LEU A 14 7.07 -13.85 -13.60
CA LEU A 14 7.34 -12.45 -13.95
C LEU A 14 8.47 -12.33 -14.99
N LYS A 15 9.56 -13.09 -14.84
CA LYS A 15 10.65 -13.16 -15.83
C LYS A 15 10.17 -13.67 -17.19
N ALA A 16 9.19 -14.57 -17.21
CA ALA A 16 8.54 -15.06 -18.42
C ALA A 16 7.48 -14.08 -18.99
N GLY A 17 7.32 -12.88 -18.42
CA GLY A 17 6.31 -11.90 -18.83
C GLY A 17 4.87 -12.31 -18.50
N LYS A 18 4.68 -13.29 -17.59
CA LYS A 18 3.38 -13.81 -17.19
C LYS A 18 2.93 -13.19 -15.88
N ARG A 19 1.62 -12.96 -15.74
CA ARG A 19 1.02 -12.55 -14.46
C ARG A 19 0.92 -13.77 -13.52
N PRO A 20 1.51 -13.75 -12.30
CA PRO A 20 1.59 -14.94 -11.46
C PRO A 20 0.25 -15.49 -10.94
N LEU A 21 -0.68 -14.60 -10.57
CA LEU A 21 -2.03 -14.92 -10.11
C LEU A 21 -2.08 -16.03 -9.05
N VAL A 22 -1.21 -15.93 -8.02
CA VAL A 22 -1.03 -17.00 -7.03
C VAL A 22 -2.28 -17.14 -6.16
N LYS A 23 -2.72 -18.37 -5.88
CA LYS A 23 -3.76 -18.64 -4.88
C LYS A 23 -3.12 -19.31 -3.67
N LEU A 24 -3.24 -18.66 -2.53
CA LEU A 24 -2.71 -19.15 -1.27
C LEU A 24 -3.77 -19.98 -0.54
N SER A 25 -3.34 -21.09 0.05
CA SER A 25 -4.10 -21.87 1.01
C SER A 25 -4.18 -21.18 2.37
N PRO A 26 -5.10 -21.58 3.27
CA PRO A 26 -5.21 -20.97 4.60
C PRO A 26 -3.92 -21.05 5.42
N SER A 27 -3.23 -22.20 5.43
CA SER A 27 -1.97 -22.36 6.16
C SER A 27 -0.85 -21.48 5.61
N GLU A 28 -0.82 -21.26 4.29
CA GLU A 28 0.15 -20.33 3.68
C GLU A 28 -0.17 -18.87 4.02
N CYS A 29 -1.45 -18.52 4.16
CA CYS A 29 -1.84 -17.18 4.60
C CYS A 29 -1.41 -16.92 6.06
N ASP A 30 -1.56 -17.91 6.94
CA ASP A 30 -1.15 -17.79 8.34
C ASP A 30 0.38 -17.69 8.46
N GLU A 31 1.13 -18.54 7.77
CA GLU A 31 2.61 -18.46 7.72
C GLU A 31 3.08 -17.09 7.22
N LEU A 32 2.45 -16.56 6.16
CA LEU A 32 2.81 -15.28 5.58
C LEU A 32 2.55 -14.12 6.55
N ARG A 33 1.41 -14.15 7.27
CA ARG A 33 1.08 -13.16 8.29
C ARG A 33 2.11 -13.13 9.41
N GLU A 34 2.48 -14.29 9.95
CA GLU A 34 3.45 -14.40 11.03
C GLU A 34 4.83 -13.91 10.60
N LYS A 35 5.29 -14.34 9.42
CA LYS A 35 6.57 -13.90 8.85
C LYS A 35 6.59 -12.41 8.57
N PHE A 36 5.49 -11.85 8.06
CA PHE A 36 5.41 -10.41 7.80
C PHE A 36 5.55 -9.64 9.11
N LEU A 37 4.77 -9.99 10.14
CA LEU A 37 4.84 -9.30 11.42
C LEU A 37 6.24 -9.41 12.05
N SER A 38 6.88 -10.57 11.94
CA SER A 38 8.27 -10.77 12.38
C SER A 38 9.25 -9.86 11.61
N ALA A 39 9.21 -9.89 10.28
CA ALA A 39 10.08 -9.08 9.42
C ALA A 39 9.89 -7.57 9.66
N ALA A 40 8.63 -7.13 9.81
CA ALA A 40 8.29 -5.76 10.17
C ALA A 40 8.86 -5.40 11.55
N ASN A 41 8.70 -6.28 12.54
CA ASN A 41 9.18 -6.01 13.88
C ASN A 41 10.70 -5.89 13.98
N ASN A 42 11.41 -6.74 13.25
CA ASN A 42 12.86 -6.80 13.22
C ASN A 42 13.49 -5.84 12.20
N GLN A 43 12.68 -5.04 11.49
CA GLN A 43 13.13 -4.15 10.41
C GLN A 43 13.94 -4.88 9.32
N ASN A 44 13.64 -6.16 9.08
CA ASN A 44 14.38 -7.00 8.15
C ASN A 44 13.82 -6.85 6.72
N LYS A 45 14.47 -6.03 5.89
CA LYS A 45 14.06 -5.79 4.50
C LYS A 45 14.20 -7.02 3.61
N ASP A 46 15.25 -7.79 3.82
CA ASP A 46 15.55 -8.98 3.00
C ASP A 46 14.47 -10.04 3.16
N GLU A 47 13.87 -10.14 4.36
CA GLU A 47 12.69 -10.97 4.60
C GLU A 47 11.38 -10.30 4.15
N LEU A 48 11.24 -8.99 4.34
CA LEU A 48 10.01 -8.28 4.03
C LEU A 48 9.71 -8.22 2.52
N TYR A 49 10.71 -7.99 1.67
CA TYR A 49 10.49 -7.78 0.23
C TYR A 49 9.91 -9.01 -0.50
N PRO A 50 10.38 -10.24 -0.24
CA PRO A 50 9.72 -11.44 -0.75
C PRO A 50 8.25 -11.53 -0.34
N LEU A 51 7.92 -11.17 0.91
CA LEU A 51 6.54 -11.21 1.40
C LEU A 51 5.65 -10.18 0.69
N LEU A 52 6.14 -8.95 0.51
CA LEU A 52 5.44 -7.91 -0.26
C LEU A 52 5.23 -8.33 -1.71
N CYS A 53 6.22 -8.97 -2.33
CA CYS A 53 6.10 -9.52 -3.69
C CYS A 53 4.97 -10.56 -3.78
N ILE A 54 4.86 -11.46 -2.79
CA ILE A 54 3.78 -12.45 -2.73
C ILE A 54 2.42 -11.76 -2.56
N LEU A 55 2.31 -10.78 -1.66
CA LEU A 55 1.09 -10.04 -1.41
C LEU A 55 0.61 -9.26 -2.65
N ASP A 56 1.52 -8.65 -3.39
CA ASP A 56 1.17 -7.92 -4.62
C ASP A 56 0.64 -8.86 -5.72
N ASN A 57 1.10 -10.11 -5.74
CA ASN A 57 0.84 -11.07 -6.82
C ASN A 57 -0.15 -12.20 -6.47
N THR A 58 -0.65 -12.24 -5.24
CA THR A 58 -1.69 -13.19 -4.83
C THR A 58 -3.08 -12.76 -5.27
N GLN A 59 -3.97 -13.72 -5.47
CA GLN A 59 -5.41 -13.54 -5.65
C GLN A 59 -6.16 -13.63 -4.31
N THR A 60 -5.54 -14.22 -3.29
CA THR A 60 -6.15 -14.46 -1.98
C THR A 60 -6.03 -13.22 -1.09
N PHE A 61 -7.15 -12.75 -0.54
CA PHE A 61 -7.11 -11.75 0.52
C PHE A 61 -6.68 -12.41 1.84
N ILE A 62 -5.61 -11.92 2.42
CA ILE A 62 -5.13 -12.34 3.73
C ILE A 62 -5.72 -11.39 4.78
N ALA A 63 -6.53 -11.95 5.68
CA ALA A 63 -7.12 -11.21 6.80
C ALA A 63 -6.07 -10.85 7.86
N ASP A 64 -6.40 -9.86 8.70
CA ASP A 64 -5.65 -9.51 9.92
C ASP A 64 -4.18 -9.13 9.68
N LEU A 65 -3.90 -8.50 8.52
CA LEU A 65 -2.59 -7.92 8.23
C LEU A 65 -2.45 -6.47 8.70
N ASP A 66 -3.53 -5.82 9.14
CA ASP A 66 -3.55 -4.41 9.53
C ASP A 66 -2.37 -4.08 10.46
N GLN A 67 -2.23 -4.76 11.59
CA GLN A 67 -1.16 -4.48 12.56
C GLN A 67 0.25 -4.65 11.97
N ALA A 68 0.44 -5.65 11.12
CA ALA A 68 1.72 -5.92 10.49
C ALA A 68 2.10 -4.80 9.51
N PHE A 69 1.14 -4.33 8.72
CA PHE A 69 1.31 -3.19 7.82
C PHE A 69 1.53 -1.88 8.57
N LEU A 70 0.75 -1.60 9.62
CA LEU A 70 0.92 -0.40 10.45
C LEU A 70 2.32 -0.39 11.10
N CYS A 71 2.74 -1.50 11.69
CA CYS A 71 4.08 -1.67 12.28
C CYS A 71 5.19 -1.44 11.24
N ALA A 72 5.07 -2.04 10.05
CA ALA A 72 6.05 -1.85 8.98
C ALA A 72 6.12 -0.38 8.52
N PHE A 73 4.98 0.27 8.29
CA PHE A 73 4.96 1.66 7.84
C PHE A 73 5.57 2.62 8.86
N GLU A 74 5.43 2.35 10.16
CA GLU A 74 6.07 3.15 11.20
C GLU A 74 7.58 2.92 11.28
N LYS A 75 8.01 1.68 11.10
CA LYS A 75 9.41 1.27 11.28
C LYS A 75 10.28 1.53 10.06
N PHE A 76 9.73 1.49 8.85
CA PHE A 76 10.47 1.78 7.61
C PHE A 76 10.19 3.20 7.15
N GLN A 77 11.25 3.94 6.80
CA GLN A 77 11.15 5.35 6.39
C GLN A 77 11.71 5.59 4.98
N ASP A 78 12.27 4.56 4.34
CA ASP A 78 12.73 4.69 2.95
C ASP A 78 11.57 4.61 1.96
N ALA A 79 11.65 5.45 0.92
CA ALA A 79 10.59 5.60 -0.07
C ALA A 79 10.20 4.29 -0.74
N GLN A 80 11.18 3.45 -1.13
CA GLN A 80 10.93 2.18 -1.80
C GLN A 80 10.06 1.25 -0.96
N THR A 81 10.40 1.07 0.32
CA THR A 81 9.63 0.18 1.20
C THR A 81 8.22 0.73 1.45
N LEU A 82 8.10 2.05 1.69
CA LEU A 82 6.81 2.70 1.90
C LEU A 82 5.89 2.56 0.69
N VAL A 83 6.42 2.73 -0.52
CA VAL A 83 5.67 2.56 -1.78
C VAL A 83 5.14 1.13 -1.93
N LEU A 84 5.98 0.12 -1.68
CA LEU A 84 5.57 -1.28 -1.75
C LEU A 84 4.50 -1.62 -0.70
N LEU A 85 4.64 -1.09 0.52
CA LEU A 85 3.64 -1.22 1.58
C LEU A 85 2.30 -0.60 1.15
N LEU A 86 2.31 0.63 0.64
CA LEU A 86 1.11 1.33 0.18
C LEU A 86 0.39 0.57 -0.93
N GLY A 87 1.13 0.01 -1.90
CA GLY A 87 0.58 -0.84 -2.95
C GLY A 87 -0.14 -2.07 -2.38
N CYS A 88 0.50 -2.80 -1.47
CA CYS A 88 -0.10 -3.98 -0.84
C CYS A 88 -1.29 -3.64 0.07
N MET A 89 -1.26 -2.49 0.77
CA MET A 89 -2.34 -2.03 1.65
C MET A 89 -3.66 -1.77 0.89
N GLN A 90 -3.60 -1.30 -0.36
CA GLN A 90 -4.80 -1.07 -1.18
C GLN A 90 -5.63 -2.35 -1.29
N ARG A 91 -4.98 -3.46 -1.59
CA ARG A 91 -5.64 -4.76 -1.68
C ARG A 91 -5.99 -5.33 -0.31
N HIS A 92 -4.99 -5.47 0.55
CA HIS A 92 -5.12 -6.29 1.76
C HIS A 92 -5.83 -5.60 2.92
N ILE A 93 -5.94 -4.27 2.89
CA ILE A 93 -6.66 -3.50 3.90
C ILE A 93 -7.90 -2.88 3.28
N ILE A 94 -7.74 -2.06 2.23
CA ILE A 94 -8.86 -1.25 1.70
C ILE A 94 -9.90 -2.13 1.00
N GLU A 95 -9.50 -2.85 -0.06
CA GLU A 95 -10.42 -3.72 -0.80
C GLU A 95 -10.99 -4.81 0.10
N TYR A 96 -10.15 -5.45 0.93
CA TYR A 96 -10.60 -6.47 1.86
C TYR A 96 -11.70 -5.96 2.82
N LYS A 97 -11.52 -4.80 3.45
CA LYS A 97 -12.54 -4.22 4.34
C LYS A 97 -13.78 -3.77 3.57
N ALA A 98 -13.61 -3.18 2.39
CA ALA A 98 -14.73 -2.78 1.54
C ALA A 98 -15.62 -3.97 1.18
N MET A 99 -15.03 -5.11 0.78
CA MET A 99 -15.75 -6.36 0.50
C MET A 99 -16.53 -6.90 1.70
N ARG A 100 -16.07 -6.60 2.92
CA ARG A 100 -16.73 -7.00 4.18
C ARG A 100 -17.71 -5.96 4.73
N GLY A 101 -17.85 -4.80 4.08
CA GLY A 101 -18.64 -3.69 4.61
C GLY A 101 -18.04 -3.03 5.87
N ASN A 102 -16.75 -3.24 6.11
CA ASN A 102 -16.05 -2.72 7.28
C ASN A 102 -15.43 -1.34 6.99
N ARG A 103 -15.41 -0.48 8.00
CA ARG A 103 -14.70 0.82 7.94
C ARG A 103 -13.21 0.64 8.17
N LEU A 104 -12.42 1.58 7.63
CA LEU A 104 -11.00 1.68 7.92
C LEU A 104 -10.80 2.20 9.36
N THR A 105 -9.74 1.74 10.02
CA THR A 105 -9.43 2.13 11.41
C THR A 105 -8.80 3.51 11.45
N MET A 106 -8.94 4.21 12.59
CA MET A 106 -8.28 5.52 12.77
C MET A 106 -6.76 5.43 12.67
N ASP A 107 -6.15 4.35 13.16
CA ASP A 107 -4.69 4.15 13.07
C ASP A 107 -4.22 4.09 11.61
N PHE A 108 -4.99 3.43 10.74
CA PHE A 108 -4.71 3.39 9.31
C PHE A 108 -4.84 4.79 8.69
N LEU A 109 -5.90 5.54 9.04
CA LEU A 109 -6.07 6.91 8.56
C LEU A 109 -4.91 7.83 9.00
N ASN A 110 -4.47 7.71 10.25
CA ASN A 110 -3.35 8.48 10.80
C ASN A 110 -2.02 8.16 10.09
N ILE A 111 -1.81 6.92 9.65
CA ILE A 111 -0.65 6.55 8.85
C ILE A 111 -0.68 7.21 7.47
N LEU A 112 -1.82 7.18 6.78
CA LEU A 112 -1.96 7.85 5.49
C LEU A 112 -1.83 9.38 5.62
N GLU A 113 -2.34 9.96 6.70
CA GLU A 113 -2.17 11.38 7.03
C GLU A 113 -0.69 11.79 7.08
N ARG A 114 0.16 10.93 7.67
CA ARG A 114 1.62 11.09 7.67
C ARG A 114 2.22 10.92 6.28
N GLY A 115 1.79 9.88 5.54
CA GLY A 115 2.24 9.64 4.17
C GLY A 115 1.94 10.80 3.20
N LEU A 116 0.82 11.51 3.40
CA LEU A 116 0.47 12.69 2.61
C LEU A 116 1.40 13.88 2.84
N ARG A 117 2.11 13.92 3.97
CA ARG A 117 3.10 14.96 4.29
C ARG A 117 4.53 14.49 4.08
N HIS A 118 4.73 13.33 3.48
CA HIS A 118 6.06 12.79 3.22
C HIS A 118 6.80 13.67 2.19
N GLU A 119 8.10 13.92 2.43
CA GLU A 119 8.91 14.80 1.58
C GLU A 119 9.20 14.18 0.20
N ASP A 120 9.31 12.84 0.17
CA ASP A 120 9.47 12.09 -1.06
C ASP A 120 8.19 12.13 -1.92
N ALA A 121 8.34 12.59 -3.16
CA ALA A 121 7.23 12.80 -4.07
C ALA A 121 6.55 11.49 -4.52
N GLU A 122 7.30 10.39 -4.61
CA GLU A 122 6.75 9.08 -4.96
C GLU A 122 5.92 8.53 -3.81
N VAL A 123 6.38 8.66 -2.56
CA VAL A 123 5.59 8.28 -1.37
C VAL A 123 4.29 9.09 -1.30
N LEU A 124 4.34 10.40 -1.55
CA LEU A 124 3.13 11.23 -1.63
C LEU A 124 2.17 10.73 -2.72
N GLU A 125 2.67 10.46 -3.93
CA GLU A 125 1.84 9.94 -5.02
C GLU A 125 1.17 8.63 -4.62
N TRP A 126 1.92 7.67 -4.10
CA TRP A 126 1.39 6.37 -3.72
C TRP A 126 0.43 6.47 -2.53
N THR A 127 0.66 7.40 -1.60
CA THR A 127 -0.30 7.66 -0.53
C THR A 127 -1.61 8.21 -1.09
N LEU A 128 -1.56 9.14 -2.05
CA LEU A 128 -2.75 9.66 -2.72
C LEU A 128 -3.49 8.59 -3.52
N ARG A 129 -2.79 7.68 -4.21
CA ARG A 129 -3.40 6.50 -4.87
C ARG A 129 -4.12 5.61 -3.86
N THR A 130 -3.51 5.39 -2.71
CA THR A 130 -4.12 4.63 -1.62
C THR A 130 -5.35 5.34 -1.06
N VAL A 131 -5.31 6.66 -0.90
CA VAL A 131 -6.47 7.48 -0.52
C VAL A 131 -7.59 7.41 -1.55
N GLU A 132 -7.26 7.43 -2.86
CA GLU A 132 -8.26 7.26 -3.91
C GLU A 132 -8.99 5.92 -3.80
N ALA A 133 -8.24 4.83 -3.56
CA ALA A 133 -8.79 3.48 -3.45
C ALA A 133 -9.82 3.34 -2.32
N MET A 134 -9.79 4.22 -1.31
CA MET A 134 -10.74 4.23 -0.20
C MET A 134 -12.16 4.68 -0.58
N GLY A 135 -12.35 5.24 -1.79
CA GLY A 135 -13.64 5.77 -2.22
C GLY A 135 -14.10 6.93 -1.32
N SER A 136 -15.34 6.90 -0.83
CA SER A 136 -15.92 8.00 -0.04
C SER A 136 -15.22 8.25 1.29
N GLN A 137 -14.56 7.24 1.88
CA GLN A 137 -13.80 7.42 3.14
C GLN A 137 -12.58 8.32 2.94
N GLY A 138 -12.05 8.44 1.72
CA GLY A 138 -10.92 9.31 1.40
C GLY A 138 -11.20 10.80 1.61
N ILE A 139 -12.48 11.22 1.67
CA ILE A 139 -12.85 12.62 1.93
C ILE A 139 -12.33 13.14 3.28
N TYR A 140 -12.03 12.24 4.21
CA TYR A 140 -11.35 12.54 5.47
C TYR A 140 -10.10 13.41 5.25
N PHE A 141 -9.34 13.15 4.18
CA PHE A 141 -8.08 13.82 3.88
C PHE A 141 -8.22 15.15 3.14
N LYS A 142 -9.44 15.68 2.97
CA LYS A 142 -9.71 16.90 2.19
C LYS A 142 -8.83 18.08 2.58
N ALA A 143 -8.71 18.38 3.88
CA ALA A 143 -7.92 19.52 4.35
C ALA A 143 -6.43 19.33 4.02
N THR A 144 -5.92 18.14 4.30
CA THR A 144 -4.54 17.74 4.06
C THR A 144 -4.17 17.75 2.60
N MET A 145 -5.02 17.23 1.72
CA MET A 145 -4.77 17.27 0.28
C MET A 145 -4.67 18.70 -0.26
N LYS A 146 -5.43 19.66 0.29
CA LYS A 146 -5.30 21.07 -0.08
C LYS A 146 -3.95 21.66 0.34
N GLU A 147 -3.49 21.28 1.53
CA GLU A 147 -2.20 21.72 2.10
C GLU A 147 -1.03 21.17 1.28
N VAL A 148 -1.05 19.89 0.92
CA VAL A 148 0.08 19.19 0.29
C VAL A 148 0.05 19.23 -1.24
N LYS A 149 -0.94 19.91 -1.84
CA LYS A 149 -1.11 20.00 -3.28
C LYS A 149 0.14 20.61 -3.94
N PRO A 150 0.80 19.90 -4.88
CA PRO A 150 1.97 20.45 -5.54
C PRO A 150 1.65 21.72 -6.34
N ASN A 151 2.53 22.73 -6.21
CA ASN A 151 2.41 23.99 -6.94
C ASN A 151 2.47 23.79 -8.47
N MET A 152 1.88 24.73 -9.21
CA MET A 152 1.82 24.73 -10.68
C MET A 152 3.19 24.59 -11.35
N LEU A 153 4.27 25.01 -10.69
CA LEU A 153 5.64 24.99 -11.22
C LEU A 153 6.38 23.66 -10.93
N ALA A 154 5.81 22.78 -10.10
CA ALA A 154 6.44 21.53 -9.68
C ALA A 154 6.26 20.34 -10.65
N VAL A 155 5.66 20.58 -11.83
CA VAL A 155 5.26 19.58 -12.84
C VAL A 155 6.41 18.95 -13.64
N PHE A 156 7.66 19.41 -13.46
CA PHE A 156 8.83 18.74 -14.04
C PHE A 156 9.16 17.41 -13.34
N ASN A 157 8.67 17.22 -12.10
CA ASN A 157 8.73 15.94 -11.41
C ASN A 157 7.47 15.12 -11.74
N LYS A 158 7.66 13.91 -12.30
CA LYS A 158 6.57 13.03 -12.73
C LYS A 158 5.60 12.67 -11.59
N HIS A 159 6.13 12.46 -10.38
CA HIS A 159 5.33 12.10 -9.21
C HIS A 159 4.56 13.30 -8.69
N LYS A 160 5.18 14.49 -8.59
CA LYS A 160 4.45 15.72 -8.23
C LYS A 160 3.35 16.06 -9.22
N LYS A 161 3.58 15.83 -10.52
CA LYS A 161 2.55 15.96 -11.56
C LYS A 161 1.40 14.97 -11.33
N ALA A 162 1.70 13.70 -11.08
CA ALA A 162 0.71 12.67 -10.80
C ALA A 162 -0.10 12.97 -9.52
N SER A 163 0.56 13.32 -8.42
CA SER A 163 -0.08 13.73 -7.16
C SER A 163 -1.07 14.87 -7.38
N LYS A 164 -0.66 15.90 -8.13
CA LYS A 164 -1.55 17.02 -8.47
C LYS A 164 -2.78 16.55 -9.28
N GLN A 165 -2.59 15.71 -10.29
CA GLN A 165 -3.68 15.17 -11.10
C GLN A 165 -4.67 14.34 -10.26
N ILE A 166 -4.16 13.53 -9.32
CA ILE A 166 -5.00 12.75 -8.40
C ILE A 166 -5.81 13.71 -7.50
N ILE A 167 -5.17 14.70 -6.89
CA ILE A 167 -5.86 15.68 -6.03
C ILE A 167 -6.94 16.43 -6.81
N GLU A 168 -6.66 16.94 -8.02
CA GLU A 168 -7.64 17.65 -8.84
C GLU A 168 -8.81 16.76 -9.27
N MET A 169 -8.56 15.49 -9.53
CA MET A 169 -9.62 14.52 -9.79
C MET A 169 -10.48 14.28 -8.55
N LEU A 170 -9.87 14.14 -7.37
CA LEU A 170 -10.58 13.94 -6.10
C LEU A 170 -11.40 15.18 -5.70
N GLU A 171 -10.86 16.39 -5.89
CA GLU A 171 -11.57 17.67 -5.71
C GLU A 171 -12.86 17.72 -6.53
N LYS A 172 -12.78 17.33 -7.81
CA LYS A 172 -13.96 17.23 -8.69
C LYS A 172 -14.94 16.15 -8.24
N ARG A 173 -14.43 15.00 -7.81
CA ARG A 173 -15.26 13.85 -7.38
C ARG A 173 -16.05 14.15 -6.10
N TRP A 174 -15.46 14.89 -5.17
CA TRP A 174 -16.04 15.15 -3.84
C TRP A 174 -16.50 16.61 -3.66
N ASN A 175 -16.43 17.44 -4.70
CA ASN A 175 -16.85 18.84 -4.72
C ASN A 175 -16.23 19.68 -3.59
N PHE A 176 -14.90 19.80 -3.55
CA PHE A 176 -14.21 20.59 -2.52
C PHE A 176 -13.08 21.50 -2.99
#